data_AF-A0AAV8ZF27-F1
#
_entry.id   AF-A0AAV8ZF27-F1
#
_cell.length_a   1.000
_cell.length_b   1.000
_cell.length_c   1.000
_cell.angle_alpha   90.00
_cell.angle_beta   90.00
_cell.angle_gamma   90.00
#
_symmetry.space_group_name_H-M   'P 1'
#
loop_
_entity.id
_entity.type
_entity.pdbx_description
1 polymer ?
#
loop_
_entity_poly.entity_id
_entity_poly.type
_entity_poly.pdbx_seq_one_letter_code
_entity_poly.pdbx_strand_id
1 'polypeptide(L)'
;MEHGETVRIQAVTQETTTPLPRAFWICVSVLSVFFTIYALVHFAIYVDGYYQTCNQYRNTLEKHLSLHGSALPVIYHRLSCQGVFDFMDYIQLDSGNAYRDGIINTGLDLIFGVASAGISWILFLHSSIINIKLSTNRDD
;
A
#
# COMPACT_ATOMS: atom_id res chain seq x y z
N MET A 1 -6.39 -22.90 70.83
CA MET A 1 -7.00 -22.85 69.48
C MET A 1 -6.30 -21.72 68.74
N GLU A 2 -5.23 -22.02 68.01
CA GLU A 2 -4.53 -21.02 67.18
C GLU A 2 -5.27 -20.88 65.86
N HIS A 3 -5.66 -19.65 65.52
CA HIS A 3 -6.24 -19.32 64.23
C HIS A 3 -5.13 -19.33 63.18
N GLY A 4 -5.20 -20.27 62.24
CA GLY A 4 -4.32 -20.30 61.07
C GLY A 4 -4.57 -19.09 60.18
N GLU A 5 -3.57 -18.23 60.05
CA GLU A 5 -3.60 -17.10 59.14
C GLU A 5 -3.49 -17.60 57.70
N THR A 6 -4.53 -17.36 56.90
CA THR A 6 -4.56 -17.78 55.49
C THR A 6 -3.88 -16.71 54.63
N VAL A 7 -2.61 -16.94 54.31
CA VAL A 7 -1.85 -16.09 53.40
C VAL A 7 -2.26 -16.41 51.96
N ARG A 8 -3.05 -15.51 51.34
CA ARG A 8 -3.35 -15.57 49.90
C ARG A 8 -2.12 -15.16 49.11
N ILE A 9 -1.41 -16.14 48.56
CA ILE A 9 -0.32 -15.91 47.61
C ILE A 9 -0.96 -15.59 46.26
N GLN A 10 -1.14 -14.30 45.96
CA GLN A 10 -1.51 -13.85 44.62
C GLN A 10 -0.22 -13.75 43.80
N ALA A 11 -0.10 -14.56 42.75
CA ALA A 11 0.98 -14.42 41.79
C ALA A 11 0.78 -13.08 41.05
N VAL A 12 1.41 -12.02 41.54
CA VAL A 12 1.55 -10.78 40.78
C VAL A 12 2.59 -11.07 39.72
N THR A 13 2.14 -11.32 38.49
CA THR A 13 3.02 -11.31 37.32
C THR A 13 3.52 -9.87 37.16
N GLN A 14 4.63 -9.57 37.82
CA GLN A 14 5.35 -8.32 37.64
C GLN A 14 6.06 -8.43 36.29
N GLU A 15 5.37 -8.05 35.20
CA GLU A 15 6.03 -7.83 33.92
C GLU A 15 7.06 -6.72 34.12
N THR A 16 8.34 -7.10 34.23
CA THR A 16 9.49 -6.20 34.37
C THR A 16 9.82 -5.50 33.05
N THR A 17 8.82 -5.08 32.28
CA THR A 17 9.02 -4.20 31.14
C THR A 17 8.88 -2.77 31.65
N THR A 18 10.03 -2.14 31.93
CA THR A 18 10.02 -0.71 32.27
C THR A 18 9.24 0.05 31.18
N PRO A 19 8.17 0.78 31.54
CA PRO A 19 7.38 1.47 30.54
C PRO A 19 8.27 2.49 29.84
N LEU A 20 8.34 2.43 28.50
CA LEU A 20 9.10 3.40 27.71
C LEU A 20 8.71 4.84 28.11
N PRO A 21 9.64 5.80 28.13
CA PRO A 21 9.36 7.18 28.52
C PRO A 21 8.21 7.80 27.71
N ARG A 22 7.39 8.67 28.32
CA ARG A 22 6.27 9.36 27.62
C ARG A 22 6.71 10.08 26.35
N ALA A 23 7.87 10.73 26.38
CA ALA A 23 8.45 11.41 25.23
C ALA A 23 8.64 10.48 24.02
N PHE A 24 8.92 9.19 24.24
CA PHE A 24 9.03 8.21 23.15
C PHE A 24 7.69 8.04 22.42
N TRP A 25 6.58 7.87 23.16
CA TRP A 25 5.26 7.69 22.56
C TRP A 25 4.76 8.94 21.83
N ILE A 26 5.08 10.13 22.34
CA ILE A 26 4.78 11.39 21.66
C ILE A 26 5.56 11.49 20.35
N CYS A 27 6.87 11.20 20.36
CA CYS A 27 7.70 11.21 19.14
C CYS A 27 7.20 10.20 18.11
N VAL A 28 6.88 8.98 18.55
CA VAL A 28 6.33 7.92 17.69
C VAL A 28 4.98 8.33 17.11
N SER A 29 4.11 8.98 17.89
CA SER A 29 2.85 9.52 17.40
C SER A 29 3.05 10.54 16.29
N VAL A 30 3.94 11.52 16.48
CA VAL A 30 4.25 12.55 15.48
C VAL A 30 4.82 11.92 14.20
N LEU A 31 5.77 10.98 14.34
CA LEU A 31 6.34 10.27 13.19
C LEU A 31 5.27 9.45 12.45
N SER A 32 4.41 8.73 13.17
CA SER A 32 3.36 7.91 12.54
C SER A 32 2.37 8.74 11.73
N VAL A 33 2.00 9.93 12.20
CA VAL A 33 1.15 10.88 11.45
C VAL A 33 1.86 11.36 10.19
N PHE A 34 3.15 11.71 10.28
CA PHE A 34 3.94 12.12 9.13
C PHE A 34 4.02 11.01 8.06
N PHE A 35 4.32 9.77 8.46
CA PHE A 35 4.35 8.63 7.56
C PHE A 35 2.98 8.30 6.96
N THR A 36 1.89 8.53 7.70
CA THR A 36 0.54 8.36 7.17
C THR A 36 0.25 9.33 6.04
N ILE A 37 0.63 10.61 6.19
CA ILE A 37 0.47 11.62 5.13
C ILE A 37 1.36 11.27 3.92
N TYR A 38 2.61 10.88 4.18
CA TYR A 38 3.52 10.45 3.12
C TYR A 38 2.97 9.26 2.33
N ALA A 39 2.47 8.23 3.04
CA ALA A 39 1.88 7.05 2.40
C ALA A 39 0.61 7.38 1.60
N LEU A 40 -0.19 8.35 2.06
CA LEU A 40 -1.37 8.82 1.32
C LEU A 40 -0.98 9.49 0.01
N VAL A 41 0.02 10.39 0.05
CA VAL A 41 0.53 11.07 -1.15
C VAL A 41 1.13 10.05 -2.11
N HIS A 42 1.90 9.10 -1.59
CA HIS A 42 2.50 8.03 -2.39
C HIS A 42 1.43 7.17 -3.08
N PHE A 43 0.37 6.78 -2.35
CA PHE A 43 -0.77 6.06 -2.91
C PHE A 43 -1.47 6.88 -4.00
N ALA A 44 -1.70 8.17 -3.77
CA ALA A 44 -2.33 9.05 -4.76
C ALA A 44 -1.50 9.16 -6.05
N ILE A 45 -0.18 9.31 -5.94
CA ILE A 45 0.74 9.34 -7.09
C ILE A 45 0.70 8.01 -7.84
N TYR A 46 0.70 6.87 -7.14
CA TYR A 46 0.62 5.56 -7.78
C TYR A 46 -0.69 5.37 -8.56
N VAL A 47 -1.81 5.79 -7.97
CA VAL A 47 -3.12 5.69 -8.61
C VAL A 47 -3.19 6.62 -9.83
N ASP A 48 -2.72 7.86 -9.72
CA ASP A 48 -2.70 8.80 -10.84
C ASP A 48 -1.80 8.30 -11.98
N GLY A 49 -0.59 7.84 -11.65
CA GLY A 49 0.34 7.24 -12.59
C GLY A 49 -0.22 6.00 -13.29
N TYR A 50 -0.99 5.16 -12.58
CA TYR A 50 -1.69 4.01 -13.16
C TYR A 50 -2.67 4.43 -14.27
N TYR A 51 -3.52 5.42 -13.99
CA TYR A 51 -4.50 5.90 -14.97
C TYR A 51 -3.86 6.68 -16.11
N GLN A 52 -2.85 7.51 -15.81
CA GLN A 52 -2.15 8.31 -16.81
C GLN A 52 -1.42 7.41 -17.82
N THR A 53 -0.69 6.39 -17.33
CA THR A 53 0.02 5.43 -18.19
C THR A 53 -0.97 4.63 -19.03
N CYS A 54 -2.09 4.20 -18.44
CA CYS A 54 -3.15 3.52 -19.18
C CYS A 54 -3.69 4.37 -20.33
N ASN A 55 -3.91 5.68 -20.11
CA ASN A 55 -4.39 6.57 -21.17
C ASN A 55 -3.33 6.82 -22.25
N GLN A 56 -2.05 6.95 -21.88
CA GLN A 56 -0.95 7.06 -22.84
C GLN A 56 -0.82 5.81 -23.71
N TYR A 57 -0.92 4.62 -23.11
CA TYR A 57 -0.83 3.36 -23.85
C TYR A 57 -2.01 3.16 -24.79
N ARG A 58 -3.22 3.57 -24.41
CA ARG A 58 -4.37 3.60 -25.33
C ARG A 58 -4.10 4.47 -26.56
N ASN A 59 -3.58 5.68 -26.37
CA ASN A 59 -3.24 6.58 -27.47
C ASN A 59 -2.13 6.01 -28.38
N THR A 60 -1.16 5.30 -27.80
CA THR A 60 -0.07 4.65 -28.54
C THR A 60 -0.58 3.44 -29.33
N LEU A 61 -1.50 2.68 -28.76
CA LEU A 61 -2.13 1.53 -29.42
C LEU A 61 -2.94 1.94 -30.65
N GLU A 62 -3.70 3.03 -30.55
CA GLU A 62 -4.42 3.60 -31.69
C GLU A 62 -3.49 3.88 -32.87
N LYS A 63 -2.31 4.45 -32.60
CA LYS A 63 -1.31 4.72 -33.64
C LYS A 63 -0.70 3.44 -34.23
N HIS A 64 -0.35 2.48 -33.39
CA HIS A 64 0.33 1.25 -33.86
C HIS A 64 -0.59 0.32 -34.66
N LEU A 65 -1.84 0.18 -34.23
CA LEU A 65 -2.78 -0.74 -34.87
C LEU A 65 -3.32 -0.20 -36.20
N SER A 66 -3.11 1.09 -36.53
CA SER A 66 -3.69 1.78 -37.70
C SER A 66 -5.19 1.50 -37.88
N LEU A 67 -5.88 1.12 -36.80
CA LEU A 67 -7.28 0.71 -36.80
C LEU A 67 -8.15 1.97 -36.91
N HIS A 68 -8.32 2.44 -38.13
CA HIS A 68 -9.31 3.46 -38.46
C HIS A 68 -10.67 2.76 -38.61
N GLY A 69 -11.59 2.91 -37.64
CA GLY A 69 -12.96 2.41 -37.75
C GLY A 69 -13.58 1.84 -36.45
N SER A 70 -14.67 1.08 -36.61
CA SER A 70 -15.58 0.55 -35.57
C SER A 70 -14.96 -0.34 -34.49
N ALA A 71 -13.67 -0.70 -34.59
CA ALA A 71 -12.91 -1.42 -33.56
C ALA A 71 -12.32 -0.49 -32.47
N LEU A 72 -12.13 0.79 -32.79
CA LEU A 72 -11.62 1.83 -31.87
C LEU A 72 -12.48 2.00 -30.59
N PRO A 73 -13.82 2.07 -30.65
CA PRO A 73 -14.65 2.18 -29.46
C PRO A 73 -14.62 0.92 -28.58
N VAL A 74 -14.27 -0.26 -29.12
CA VAL A 74 -14.15 -1.47 -28.28
C VAL A 74 -12.90 -1.39 -27.40
N ILE A 75 -11.80 -0.88 -27.94
CA ILE A 75 -10.53 -0.70 -27.20
C ILE A 75 -10.65 0.42 -26.16
N TYR A 76 -11.30 1.54 -26.49
CA TYR A 76 -11.47 2.64 -25.55
C TYR A 76 -12.54 2.40 -24.49
N HIS A 77 -13.62 1.65 -24.81
CA HIS A 77 -14.82 1.61 -23.97
C HIS A 77 -15.04 0.27 -23.25
N ARG A 78 -14.31 -0.79 -23.62
CA ARG A 78 -14.41 -2.12 -22.99
C ARG A 78 -13.09 -2.68 -22.45
N LEU A 79 -11.94 -2.22 -22.94
CA LEU A 79 -10.65 -2.71 -22.45
C LEU A 79 -10.31 -2.08 -21.09
N SER A 80 -10.20 -2.90 -20.05
CA SER A 80 -9.69 -2.46 -18.75
C SER A 80 -8.23 -2.00 -18.87
N CYS A 81 -7.76 -1.14 -17.96
CA CYS A 81 -6.34 -0.72 -17.96
C CYS A 81 -5.39 -1.92 -17.83
N GLN A 82 -5.78 -2.96 -17.09
CA GLN A 82 -5.04 -4.21 -17.02
C GLN A 82 -4.91 -4.89 -18.40
N GLY A 83 -5.98 -4.92 -19.21
CA GLY A 83 -5.92 -5.46 -20.57
C GLY A 83 -5.09 -4.61 -21.53
N VAL A 84 -5.04 -3.29 -21.32
CA VAL A 84 -4.16 -2.38 -22.10
C VAL A 84 -2.69 -2.69 -21.83
N PHE A 85 -2.31 -2.93 -20.57
CA PHE A 85 -0.93 -3.28 -20.21
C PHE A 85 -0.52 -4.64 -20.77
N ASP A 86 -1.40 -5.64 -20.66
CA ASP A 86 -1.15 -6.99 -21.20
C ASP A 86 -0.93 -6.98 -22.72
N PHE A 87 -1.75 -6.20 -23.44
CA PHE A 87 -1.62 -6.07 -24.89
C PHE A 87 -0.35 -5.33 -25.32
N MET A 88 0.08 -4.32 -24.54
CA MET A 88 1.35 -3.62 -24.78
C MET A 88 2.56 -4.53 -24.56
N ASP A 89 2.56 -5.34 -23.50
CA ASP A 89 3.61 -6.34 -23.26
C ASP A 89 3.69 -7.37 -24.39
N TYR A 90 2.55 -7.73 -25.00
CA TYR A 90 2.51 -8.63 -26.15
C TYR A 90 3.06 -7.99 -27.44
N ILE A 91 2.73 -6.72 -27.71
CA ILE A 91 3.20 -6.04 -28.94
C ILE A 91 4.68 -5.65 -28.85
N GLN A 92 5.19 -5.28 -27.67
CA GLN A 92 6.55 -4.76 -27.51
C GLN A 92 7.60 -5.85 -27.22
N LEU A 93 7.40 -7.08 -27.69
CA LEU A 93 8.28 -8.22 -27.41
C LEU A 93 9.74 -8.04 -27.86
N ASP A 94 10.07 -7.03 -28.68
CA ASP A 94 11.39 -6.93 -29.29
C ASP A 94 11.86 -5.48 -29.48
N SER A 95 12.27 -4.81 -28.40
CA SER A 95 13.30 -3.78 -28.55
C SER A 95 14.63 -4.53 -28.64
N GLY A 96 15.22 -4.62 -29.84
CA GLY A 96 16.33 -5.51 -30.23
C GLY A 96 17.65 -5.46 -29.45
N ASN A 97 17.68 -4.86 -28.24
CA ASN A 97 18.80 -4.89 -27.29
C ASN A 97 18.41 -5.43 -25.89
N ALA A 98 17.15 -5.77 -25.64
CA ALA A 98 16.72 -6.29 -24.34
C ALA A 98 16.52 -7.81 -24.45
N TYR A 99 17.53 -8.59 -24.05
CA TYR A 99 17.36 -10.02 -23.80
C TYR A 99 16.41 -10.20 -22.60
N ARG A 100 15.09 -10.20 -22.87
CA ARG A 100 14.04 -10.48 -21.88
C ARG A 100 13.79 -11.98 -21.89
N ASP A 101 14.40 -12.69 -20.94
CA ASP A 101 14.12 -14.10 -20.68
C ASP A 101 12.87 -14.22 -19.78
N GLY A 102 11.70 -13.93 -20.33
CA GLY A 102 10.43 -14.11 -19.62
C GLY A 102 9.26 -13.23 -20.07
N ILE A 103 8.05 -13.71 -19.79
CA ILE A 103 6.80 -12.96 -19.92
C ILE A 103 6.58 -12.21 -18.59
N ILE A 104 6.70 -10.88 -18.61
CA ILE A 104 6.38 -10.02 -17.48
C ILE A 104 4.90 -9.62 -17.62
N ASN A 105 4.15 -9.69 -16.52
CA ASN A 105 2.78 -9.17 -16.48
C ASN A 105 2.80 -7.78 -15.84
N THR A 106 3.08 -6.75 -16.64
CA THR A 106 3.18 -5.36 -16.16
C THR A 106 1.87 -4.92 -15.50
N GLY A 107 0.73 -5.38 -16.02
CA GLY A 107 -0.59 -5.05 -15.46
C GLY A 107 -0.76 -5.56 -14.03
N LEU A 108 -0.33 -6.79 -13.76
CA LEU A 108 -0.38 -7.38 -12.42
C LEU A 108 0.60 -6.70 -11.46
N ASP A 109 1.81 -6.39 -11.92
CA ASP A 109 2.83 -5.69 -11.13
C ASP A 109 2.34 -4.30 -10.71
N LEU A 110 1.70 -3.55 -11.62
CA LEU A 110 1.10 -2.25 -11.30
C LEU A 110 -0.04 -2.36 -10.28
N ILE A 111 -0.88 -3.40 -10.39
CA ILE A 111 -1.97 -3.64 -9.42
C ILE A 111 -1.38 -3.96 -8.05
N PHE A 112 -0.36 -4.82 -7.97
CA PHE A 112 0.33 -5.09 -6.71
C PHE A 112 1.00 -3.84 -6.12
N GLY A 113 1.55 -2.97 -6.96
CA GLY A 113 2.07 -1.65 -6.55
C GLY A 113 0.99 -0.78 -5.91
N VAL A 114 -0.15 -0.59 -6.57
CA VAL A 114 -1.27 0.20 -6.04
C VAL A 114 -1.84 -0.43 -4.77
N ALA A 115 -2.02 -1.76 -4.75
CA ALA A 115 -2.55 -2.48 -3.59
C ALA A 115 -1.61 -2.38 -2.38
N SER A 116 -0.30 -2.56 -2.58
CA SER A 116 0.70 -2.45 -1.52
C SER A 116 0.78 -1.02 -0.96
N ALA A 117 0.77 0.00 -1.81
CA ALA A 117 0.73 1.40 -1.38
C ALA A 117 -0.53 1.71 -0.55
N GLY A 118 -1.69 1.19 -0.96
CA GLY A 118 -2.95 1.32 -0.23
C GLY A 118 -2.92 0.62 1.14
N ILE A 119 -2.39 -0.61 1.18
CA ILE A 119 -2.22 -1.37 2.44
C ILE A 119 -1.26 -0.63 3.38
N SER A 120 -0.14 -0.12 2.87
CA SER A 120 0.81 0.67 3.67
C SER A 120 0.14 1.89 4.31
N TRP A 121 -0.68 2.63 3.55
CA TRP A 121 -1.43 3.76 4.09
C TRP A 121 -2.38 3.35 5.23
N ILE A 122 -3.14 2.26 5.07
CA ILE A 122 -4.04 1.73 6.11
C ILE A 122 -3.27 1.35 7.37
N LEU A 123 -2.12 0.68 7.21
CA LEU A 123 -1.28 0.27 8.34
C LEU A 123 -0.72 1.47 9.10
N PHE A 124 -0.26 2.52 8.41
CA PHE A 124 0.23 3.74 9.06
C PHE A 124 -0.90 4.52 9.75
N LEU A 125 -2.09 4.57 9.13
CA LEU A 125 -3.26 5.18 9.76
C LEU A 125 -3.66 4.44 11.04
N HIS A 126 -3.68 3.11 11.00
CA HIS A 126 -3.96 2.28 12.17
C HIS A 126 -2.91 2.45 13.27
N SER A 127 -1.62 2.44 12.89
CA SER A 127 -0.51 2.69 13.83
C SER A 127 -0.63 4.06 14.49
N SER A 128 -0.96 5.10 13.72
CA SER A 128 -1.17 6.45 14.25
C SER A 128 -2.29 6.50 15.28
N ILE A 129 -3.41 5.83 15.02
CA ILE A 129 -4.54 5.76 15.97
C ILE A 129 -4.11 5.07 17.27
N ILE A 130 -3.39 3.94 17.17
CA ILE A 130 -2.90 3.23 18.36
C ILE A 130 -1.94 4.11 19.17
N ASN A 131 -0.97 4.75 18.51
CA ASN A 131 0.04 5.58 19.17
C ASN A 131 -0.60 6.78 19.88
N ILE A 132 -1.58 7.43 19.26
CA ILE A 132 -2.32 8.55 19.87
C ILE A 132 -3.13 8.09 21.09
N LYS A 133 -3.87 6.97 20.96
CA LYS A 133 -4.65 6.41 22.08
C LYS A 133 -3.76 6.02 23.26
N LEU A 134 -2.62 5.39 22.98
CA LEU A 134 -1.68 4.97 24.02
C LEU A 134 -0.99 6.15 24.70
N SER A 135 -0.70 7.23 23.95
CA SER A 135 -0.19 8.47 24.53
C SER A 135 -1.21 9.15 25.44
N THR A 136 -2.50 9.09 25.10
CA THR A 136 -3.59 9.75 25.84
C THR A 136 -3.97 8.96 27.11
N ASN A 137 -4.14 7.64 27.02
CA ASN A 137 -4.52 6.80 28.17
C ASN A 137 -3.44 6.70 29.26
N ARG A 138 -2.22 7.20 29.00
CA ARG A 138 -1.15 7.29 30.00
C ARG A 138 -1.14 8.65 30.73
N ASP A 139 -2.01 9.58 30.31
CA ASP A 139 -2.16 10.89 30.91
C ASP A 139 -3.24 10.92 32.02
N ASP A 140 -4.08 9.88 32.12
CA ASP A 140 -5.05 9.63 33.21
C ASP A 140 -4.48 8.68 34.29
#